data_AF-A0A7S2Q6U0-F1
#
_entry.id   AF-A0A7S2Q6U0-F1
#
_cell.length_a   1.000
_cell.length_b   1.000
_cell.length_c   1.000
_cell.angle_alpha   90.00
_cell.angle_beta   90.00
_cell.angle_gamma   90.00
#
_symmetry.space_group_name_H-M   'P 1'
#
loop_
_entity.id
_entity.type
_entity.pdbx_description
1 polymer ?
#
loop_
_entity_poly.entity_id
_entity_poly.type
_entity_poly.pdbx_seq_one_letter_code
_entity_poly.pdbx_strand_id
1 'polypeptide(L)'
;MPAEPRGGGQASRAKRRLFTGHDLAELTVEELAIRHYLASGEFTCGLHCEGALLRDLFGVLLFDQLFDTSVDGVFASRHQDAPLDLGTEAFYPARAAALDRRLRE
;
A
#
# COMPACT_ATOMS: atom_id res chain seq x y z
N MET A 1 -29.80 -22.70 38.39
CA MET A 1 -28.60 -23.00 37.59
C MET A 1 -28.15 -21.71 36.92
N PRO A 2 -27.13 -20.99 37.44
CA PRO A 2 -26.54 -19.88 36.71
C PRO A 2 -25.58 -20.41 35.65
N ALA A 3 -25.64 -19.87 34.44
CA ALA A 3 -24.73 -20.21 33.36
C ALA A 3 -23.37 -19.52 33.57
N GLU A 4 -22.27 -20.27 33.43
CA GLU A 4 -20.91 -19.75 33.49
C GLU A 4 -20.59 -18.86 32.27
N PRO A 5 -19.79 -17.78 32.45
CA PRO A 5 -19.34 -16.98 31.32
C PRO A 5 -18.25 -17.73 30.56
N ARG A 6 -18.45 -17.89 29.24
CA ARG A 6 -17.46 -18.46 28.34
C ARG A 6 -16.22 -17.57 28.30
N GLY A 7 -15.07 -18.13 28.68
CA GLY A 7 -13.77 -17.47 28.62
C GLY A 7 -13.45 -17.01 27.21
N GLY A 8 -13.27 -15.69 27.05
CA GLY A 8 -12.72 -15.11 25.83
C GLY A 8 -11.28 -15.55 25.67
N GLY A 9 -10.99 -16.30 24.60
CA GLY A 9 -9.63 -16.64 24.21
C GLY A 9 -8.85 -15.36 23.95
N GLN A 10 -7.84 -15.08 24.79
CA GLN A 10 -6.83 -14.08 24.48
C GLN A 10 -6.01 -14.62 23.30
N ALA A 11 -6.23 -14.04 22.12
CA ALA A 11 -5.33 -14.22 21.00
C ALA A 11 -3.94 -13.73 21.43
N SER A 12 -3.00 -14.67 21.56
CA SER A 12 -1.60 -14.37 21.83
C SER A 12 -1.07 -13.49 20.70
N ARG A 13 -0.91 -12.19 20.97
CA ARG A 13 -0.28 -11.25 20.05
C ARG A 13 1.17 -11.70 19.89
N ALA A 14 1.53 -12.14 18.69
CA ALA A 14 2.91 -12.52 18.35
C ALA A 14 3.88 -11.48 18.93
N LYS A 15 4.86 -11.95 19.70
CA LYS A 15 5.82 -11.10 20.42
C LYS A 15 6.66 -10.34 19.40
N ARG A 16 6.27 -9.10 19.06
CA ARG A 16 7.03 -8.23 18.16
C ARG A 16 8.44 -8.07 18.72
N ARG A 17 9.45 -8.23 17.87
CA ARG A 17 10.84 -7.91 18.21
C ARG A 17 10.95 -6.39 18.19
N LEU A 18 10.94 -5.81 19.38
CA LEU A 18 11.10 -4.36 19.59
C LEU A 18 12.57 -4.05 19.81
N PHE A 19 13.00 -2.89 19.31
CA PHE A 19 14.35 -2.37 19.44
C PHE A 19 14.34 -1.16 20.36
N THR A 20 15.40 -0.99 21.15
CA THR A 20 15.52 0.13 22.07
C THR A 20 16.15 1.33 21.36
N GLY A 21 15.40 2.43 21.25
CA GLY A 21 15.91 3.72 20.76
C GLY A 21 16.86 4.39 21.75
N HIS A 22 17.55 5.46 21.33
CA HIS A 22 18.44 6.25 22.19
C HIS A 22 17.72 6.87 23.41
N ASP A 23 16.42 7.09 23.28
CA ASP A 23 15.47 7.57 24.29
C ASP A 23 14.84 6.43 25.12
N LEU A 24 15.36 5.20 25.00
CA LEU A 24 14.81 3.97 25.59
C LEU A 24 13.40 3.62 25.11
N ALA A 25 12.90 4.24 24.03
CA ALA A 25 11.63 3.88 23.43
C ALA A 25 11.73 2.50 22.75
N GLU A 26 10.67 1.69 22.88
CA GLU A 26 10.53 0.46 22.09
C GLU A 26 10.02 0.79 20.68
N LEU A 27 10.81 0.43 19.67
CA LEU A 27 10.57 0.76 18.26
C LEU A 27 10.48 -0.49 17.40
N THR A 28 9.76 -0.38 16.27
CA THR A 28 9.92 -1.34 15.17
C THR A 28 11.26 -1.11 14.45
N VAL A 29 11.65 -2.05 13.57
CA VAL A 29 12.88 -1.92 12.78
C VAL A 29 12.79 -0.72 11.85
N GLU A 30 11.62 -0.49 11.28
CA GLU A 30 11.35 0.57 10.32
C GLU A 30 11.40 1.94 11.00
N GLU A 31 10.81 2.07 12.19
CA GLU A 31 10.92 3.28 13.01
C GLU A 31 12.37 3.56 13.42
N LEU A 32 13.12 2.52 13.78
CA LEU A 32 14.54 2.64 14.10
C LEU A 32 15.35 3.12 12.88
N ALA A 33 15.10 2.55 11.69
CA ALA A 33 15.74 2.94 10.45
C ALA A 33 15.44 4.40 10.09
N ILE A 34 14.17 4.82 10.18
CA ILE A 34 13.77 6.22 9.93
C ILE A 34 14.53 7.16 10.87
N ARG A 35 14.56 6.87 12.18
CA ARG A 35 15.31 7.70 13.14
C ARG A 35 16.80 7.77 12.82
N HIS A 36 17.40 6.66 12.39
CA HIS A 36 18.80 6.62 11.98
C HIS A 36 19.07 7.57 10.79
N TYR A 37 18.24 7.53 9.74
CA TYR A 37 18.40 8.42 8.59
C TYR A 37 18.11 9.89 8.92
N LEU A 38 17.14 10.18 9.80
CA LEU A 38 16.87 11.54 10.24
C LEU A 38 18.01 12.12 11.11
N ALA A 39 18.69 11.27 11.88
CA ALA A 39 19.79 11.70 12.75
C ALA A 39 21.03 12.18 11.99
N SER A 40 21.21 11.79 10.71
CA SER A 40 22.32 12.32 9.89
C SER A 40 22.15 13.80 9.53
N GLY A 41 20.92 14.33 9.63
CA GLY A 41 20.57 15.69 9.22
C GLY A 41 20.44 15.88 7.70
N GLU A 42 20.73 14.86 6.89
CA GLU A 42 20.55 14.88 5.44
C GLU A 42 19.07 14.75 5.03
N PHE A 43 18.26 14.10 5.88
CA PHE A 43 16.84 13.89 5.68
C PHE A 43 16.03 14.65 6.72
N THR A 44 14.97 15.33 6.27
CA THR A 44 14.06 16.10 7.15
C THR A 44 12.76 15.37 7.46
N CYS A 45 12.44 14.30 6.73
CA CYS A 45 11.27 13.45 6.94
C CYS A 45 11.52 12.00 6.49
N GLY A 46 10.69 11.08 6.97
CA GLY A 46 10.75 9.66 6.60
C GLY A 46 9.38 9.00 6.76
N LEU A 47 9.04 8.10 5.84
CA LEU A 47 7.75 7.40 5.82
C LEU A 47 7.98 5.94 5.45
N HIS A 48 7.59 5.03 6.34
CA HIS A 48 7.44 3.61 6.02
C HIS A 48 6.02 3.36 5.53
N CYS A 49 5.88 2.95 4.27
CA CYS A 49 4.57 2.76 3.64
C CYS A 49 4.44 1.47 2.82
N GLU A 50 5.45 0.60 2.81
CA GLU A 50 5.40 -0.72 2.14
C GLU A 50 4.94 -0.65 0.67
N GLY A 51 5.28 0.45 -0.02
CA GLY A 51 4.89 0.68 -1.41
C GLY A 51 3.50 1.29 -1.60
N ALA A 52 2.76 1.64 -0.54
CA ALA A 52 1.51 2.40 -0.65
C ALA A 52 1.71 3.72 -1.41
N LEU A 53 2.78 4.46 -1.13
CA LEU A 53 3.08 5.70 -1.85
C LEU A 53 3.19 5.49 -3.37
N LEU A 54 3.86 4.42 -3.82
CA LEU A 54 4.00 4.14 -5.25
C LEU A 54 2.67 3.69 -5.87
N ARG A 55 1.85 2.91 -5.15
CA ARG A 55 0.52 2.50 -5.60
C ARG A 55 -0.44 3.68 -5.69
N ASP A 56 -0.38 4.60 -4.74
CA ASP A 56 -1.19 5.82 -4.73
C ASP A 56 -0.78 6.73 -5.88
N LEU A 57 0.53 6.95 -6.08
CA LEU A 57 1.03 7.69 -7.25
C LEU A 57 0.61 7.04 -8.57
N PHE A 58 0.70 5.72 -8.68
CA PHE A 58 0.22 4.97 -9.84
C PHE A 58 -1.27 5.23 -10.09
N GLY A 59 -2.12 5.10 -9.07
CA GLY A 59 -3.56 5.32 -9.18
C GLY A 59 -3.93 6.76 -9.55
N VAL A 60 -3.23 7.73 -8.96
CA VAL A 60 -3.48 9.16 -9.20
C VAL A 60 -2.97 9.59 -10.57
N LEU A 61 -1.76 9.20 -10.94
CA LEU A 61 -1.12 9.66 -12.18
C LEU A 61 -1.71 8.98 -13.42
N LEU A 62 -2.17 7.73 -13.31
CA LEU A 62 -2.73 6.94 -14.41
C LEU A 62 -4.24 6.73 -14.31
N PHE A 63 -4.94 7.56 -13.54
CA PHE A 63 -6.38 7.42 -13.30
C PHE A 63 -7.18 7.29 -14.60
N ASP A 64 -6.92 8.18 -15.58
CA ASP A 64 -7.62 8.18 -16.86
C ASP A 64 -7.38 6.91 -17.67
N GLN A 65 -6.20 6.29 -17.57
CA GLN A 65 -5.88 5.04 -18.25
C GLN A 65 -6.48 3.84 -17.50
N LEU A 66 -6.44 3.85 -16.17
CA LEU A 66 -7.03 2.80 -15.33
C LEU A 66 -8.54 2.66 -15.55
N PHE A 67 -9.23 3.79 -15.72
CA PHE A 67 -10.68 3.84 -15.88
C PHE A 67 -11.13 4.14 -17.31
N ASP A 68 -10.28 3.86 -18.31
CA ASP A 68 -10.63 3.96 -19.73
C ASP A 68 -11.77 2.98 -20.08
N THR A 69 -12.96 3.53 -20.34
CA THR A 69 -14.17 2.77 -20.70
C THR A 69 -14.22 2.34 -22.16
N SER A 70 -13.23 2.71 -22.98
CA SER A 70 -13.15 2.26 -24.38
C SER A 70 -12.63 0.82 -24.52
N VAL A 71 -12.08 0.24 -23.45
CA VAL A 71 -11.63 -1.15 -23.42
C VAL A 71 -12.78 -2.06 -22.99
N ASP A 72 -13.23 -2.91 -23.90
CA ASP A 72 -14.36 -3.81 -23.64
C ASP A 72 -14.06 -4.88 -22.59
N GLY A 73 -15.05 -5.22 -21.78
CA GLY A 73 -15.01 -6.37 -20.86
C GLY A 73 -14.20 -6.16 -19.57
N VAL A 74 -13.59 -4.99 -19.36
CA VAL A 74 -12.76 -4.73 -18.17
C VAL A 74 -13.55 -4.19 -16.98
N PHE A 75 -14.79 -3.73 -17.19
CA PHE A 75 -15.73 -3.33 -16.14
C PHE A 75 -17.06 -4.07 -16.30
N ALA A 76 -17.34 -5.02 -15.41
CA ALA A 76 -18.58 -5.79 -15.35
C ALA A 76 -19.62 -5.18 -14.38
N SER A 77 -19.21 -4.29 -13.47
CA SER A 77 -20.13 -3.62 -12.54
C SER A 77 -19.68 -2.20 -12.15
N ARG A 78 -20.63 -1.39 -11.68
CA ARG A 78 -20.40 -0.04 -11.14
C ARG A 78 -19.65 0.01 -9.79
N HIS A 79 -19.28 -1.14 -9.24
CA HIS A 79 -18.69 -1.28 -7.91
C HIS A 79 -17.22 -1.72 -7.94
N GLN A 80 -16.61 -1.80 -9.12
CA GLN A 80 -15.19 -2.12 -9.26
C GLN A 80 -14.30 -0.92 -8.90
N ASP A 81 -13.22 -1.21 -8.18
CA ASP A 81 -12.16 -0.29 -7.79
C ASP A 81 -10.96 -0.32 -8.76
N ALA A 82 -10.93 -1.29 -9.69
CA ALA A 82 -9.94 -1.43 -10.74
C ALA A 82 -10.53 -2.18 -11.97
N PRO A 83 -9.94 -2.03 -13.16
CA PRO A 83 -10.34 -2.83 -14.32
C PRO A 83 -9.92 -4.29 -14.13
N LEU A 84 -10.72 -5.24 -14.62
CA LEU A 84 -10.52 -6.69 -14.43
C LEU A 84 -9.22 -7.22 -15.05
N ASP A 85 -8.68 -6.49 -16.03
CA ASP A 85 -7.41 -6.84 -16.66
C ASP A 85 -6.19 -6.28 -15.91
N LEU A 86 -6.35 -5.45 -14.87
CA LEU A 86 -5.24 -4.96 -14.06
C LEU A 86 -4.49 -6.12 -13.38
N GLY A 87 -3.18 -6.19 -13.58
CA GLY A 87 -2.35 -7.31 -13.09
C GLY A 87 -2.30 -8.51 -14.03
N THR A 88 -2.89 -8.40 -15.23
CA THR A 88 -2.77 -9.39 -16.31
C THR A 88 -1.89 -8.87 -17.45
N GLU A 89 -1.48 -9.77 -18.34
CA GLU A 89 -0.72 -9.43 -19.54
C GLU A 89 -1.51 -8.59 -20.56
N ALA A 90 -2.84 -8.50 -20.41
CA ALA A 90 -3.71 -7.75 -21.33
C ALA A 90 -3.78 -6.25 -21.05
N PHE A 91 -3.50 -5.80 -19.80
CA PHE A 91 -3.71 -4.42 -19.37
C PHE A 91 -2.93 -3.40 -20.21
N TYR A 92 -1.62 -3.62 -20.36
CA TYR A 92 -0.75 -2.68 -21.07
C TYR A 92 -1.03 -2.68 -22.58
N PRO A 93 -1.08 -3.82 -23.30
CA PRO A 93 -1.37 -3.82 -24.74
C PRO A 93 -2.70 -3.15 -25.10
N ALA A 94 -3.74 -3.32 -24.28
CA ALA A 94 -5.04 -2.69 -24.51
C ALA A 94 -5.00 -1.15 -24.43
N ARG A 95 -4.00 -0.58 -23.75
CA ARG A 95 -3.89 0.87 -23.47
C ARG A 95 -2.54 1.46 -23.83
N ALA A 96 -1.70 0.75 -24.59
CA ALA A 96 -0.28 1.07 -24.76
C ALA A 96 -0.06 2.51 -25.26
N ALA A 97 -0.80 2.94 -26.29
CA ALA A 97 -0.68 4.28 -26.82
C ALA A 97 -1.03 5.39 -25.80
N ALA A 98 -2.04 5.16 -24.96
CA ALA A 98 -2.45 6.13 -23.93
C ALA A 98 -1.46 6.14 -22.76
N LEU A 99 -1.01 4.96 -22.31
CA LEU A 99 -0.01 4.80 -21.25
C LEU A 99 1.32 5.42 -21.65
N ASP A 100 1.84 5.11 -22.84
CA ASP A 100 3.13 5.63 -23.31
C ASP A 100 3.11 7.13 -23.55
N ARG A 101 1.94 7.71 -23.89
CA ARG A 101 1.79 9.16 -23.97
C ARG A 101 1.87 9.78 -22.58
N ARG A 102 1.11 9.24 -21.62
CA ARG A 102 1.07 9.75 -20.24
C ARG A 102 2.42 9.65 -19.54
N LEU A 103 3.19 8.59 -19.79
CA LEU A 103 4.54 8.42 -19.22
C LEU A 103 5.60 9.37 -19.79
N ARG A 104 5.30 10.09 -20.87
CA ARG A 104 6.22 11.07 -21.50
C ARG A 104 5.91 12.52 -21.15
N GLU A 105 4.84 12.76 -20.40
CA GLU A 105 4.48 14.07 -19.85
C GLU A 105 5.41 14.44 -18.67
#